data_AF-A0A1Y4ISE5-F1
#
_entry.id   AF-A0A1Y4ISE5-F1
#
_cell.length_a   1.000
_cell.length_b   1.000
_cell.length_c   1.000
_cell.angle_alpha   90.00
_cell.angle_beta   90.00
_cell.angle_gamma   90.00
#
_symmetry.space_group_name_H-M   'P 1'
#
loop_
_entity.id
_entity.type
_entity.pdbx_description
1 polymer ?
#
loop_
_entity_poly.entity_id
_entity_poly.type
_entity_poly.pdbx_seq_one_letter_code
_entity_poly.pdbx_strand_id
1 'polypeptide(L)'
;MYKIYFKQAWALLRQERLFSSVYIVGTGLAITLVMVLSIVFYVKTAPLYPEMNRDRMLVIRYGAVEYGNGGYSSSRLSSRLIREQVMPNEELEAVAITRDQETTFVQPEGSPVQEPTVRMAVNEDFWRVFSFRFVEGKPFTAVDVSSGLPVVVIARSLARRVFGEEEAVGRVLSVNFEEFRVAGVVEDASYLLDRVYAQIWYPYTYNKDWEMGELRNAERNPGLGSFYCYALVKEGASLREAQERLRERFRAYGHSLGEGRTFTAHGAPDLHWESVFRYYSGVDLDLAGELTRYAIIIFFLLLVPAVSLLGMVDSRMERRLAELGVRRAFGAPRGTLLGQVLVENLLYTVLGGLAGLLFSFLVAGGMRSWVFKIGNGFSQAIPDGVEVSLPLEGLLNPWIFTAALLVCFLLNLMSALWPAWRASRRPIVNSLNA
;
A
#
# COMPACT_ATOMS: atom_id res chain seq x y z
N MET A 1 -42.88 -16.30 8.72
CA MET A 1 -42.68 -14.86 9.00
C MET A 1 -41.60 -14.22 8.12
N TYR A 2 -40.35 -14.70 8.10
CA TYR A 2 -39.26 -14.06 7.33
C TYR A 2 -39.52 -13.88 5.82
N LYS A 3 -40.16 -14.85 5.14
CA LYS A 3 -40.59 -14.71 3.73
C LYS A 3 -41.55 -13.53 3.50
N ILE A 4 -42.39 -13.23 4.49
CA ILE A 4 -43.37 -12.12 4.41
C ILE A 4 -42.64 -10.78 4.56
N TYR A 5 -41.73 -10.68 5.54
CA TYR A 5 -40.90 -9.47 5.72
C TYR A 5 -40.06 -9.16 4.48
N PHE A 6 -39.46 -10.19 3.86
CA PHE A 6 -38.68 -10.00 2.65
C PHE A 6 -39.54 -9.53 1.46
N LYS A 7 -40.72 -10.13 1.27
CA LYS A 7 -41.65 -9.73 0.21
C LYS A 7 -42.15 -8.29 0.40
N GLN A 8 -42.41 -7.90 1.65
CA GLN A 8 -42.78 -6.51 2.00
C GLN A 8 -41.63 -5.54 1.74
N ALA A 9 -40.41 -5.87 2.18
CA ALA A 9 -39.21 -5.07 1.95
C ALA A 9 -38.97 -4.82 0.45
N TRP A 10 -39.11 -5.87 -0.37
CA TRP A 10 -38.95 -5.79 -1.82
C TRP A 10 -40.03 -4.93 -2.49
N ALA A 11 -41.28 -5.01 -2.03
CA ALA A 11 -42.36 -4.17 -2.54
C ALA A 11 -42.13 -2.68 -2.23
N LEU A 12 -41.67 -2.37 -1.01
CA LEU A 12 -41.34 -1.01 -0.58
C LEU A 12 -40.19 -0.40 -1.40
N LEU A 13 -39.16 -1.20 -1.69
CA LEU A 13 -38.05 -0.83 -2.57
C LEU A 13 -38.54 -0.32 -3.94
N ARG A 14 -39.57 -0.97 -4.50
CA ARG A 14 -40.14 -0.59 -5.81
C ARG A 14 -41.08 0.61 -5.75
N GLN A 15 -41.72 0.83 -4.61
CA GLN A 15 -42.67 1.92 -4.41
C GLN A 15 -41.96 3.25 -4.14
N GLU A 16 -40.93 3.24 -3.28
CA GLU A 16 -40.15 4.41 -2.88
C GLU A 16 -38.82 4.47 -3.65
N ARG A 17 -38.89 4.61 -4.97
CA ARG A 17 -37.71 4.46 -5.87
C ARG A 17 -36.60 5.48 -5.60
N LEU A 18 -36.96 6.75 -5.36
CA LEU A 18 -36.00 7.83 -5.12
C LEU A 18 -35.26 7.63 -3.78
N PHE A 19 -36.01 7.33 -2.71
CA PHE A 19 -35.40 7.04 -1.41
C PHE A 19 -34.49 5.82 -1.50
N SER A 20 -34.98 4.76 -2.14
CA SER A 20 -34.24 3.51 -2.29
C SER A 20 -32.95 3.68 -3.09
N SER A 21 -32.97 4.45 -4.18
CA SER A 21 -31.78 4.71 -4.98
C SER A 21 -30.75 5.55 -4.22
N VAL A 22 -31.18 6.62 -3.56
CA VAL A 22 -30.29 7.48 -2.77
C VAL A 22 -29.64 6.69 -1.62
N TYR A 23 -30.40 5.84 -0.93
CA TYR A 23 -29.87 5.02 0.15
C TYR A 23 -28.85 3.98 -0.36
N ILE A 24 -29.17 3.29 -1.46
CA ILE A 24 -28.28 2.29 -2.08
C ILE A 24 -26.99 2.95 -2.56
N VAL A 25 -27.08 4.11 -3.22
CA VAL A 25 -25.92 4.86 -3.71
C VAL A 25 -25.07 5.39 -2.55
N GLY A 26 -25.69 5.99 -1.52
CA GLY A 26 -24.96 6.50 -0.36
C GLY A 26 -24.22 5.39 0.40
N THR A 27 -24.89 4.25 0.62
CA THR A 27 -24.26 3.06 1.20
C THR A 27 -23.16 2.51 0.30
N GLY A 28 -23.38 2.46 -1.01
CA GLY A 28 -22.42 2.01 -2.00
C GLY A 28 -21.15 2.87 -2.05
N LEU A 29 -21.28 4.20 -1.97
CA LEU A 29 -20.14 5.13 -1.92
C LEU A 29 -19.30 4.94 -0.66
N ALA A 30 -19.96 4.76 0.49
CA ALA A 30 -19.28 4.49 1.76
C ALA A 30 -18.45 3.20 1.69
N ILE A 31 -19.05 2.13 1.19
CA ILE A 31 -18.40 0.84 1.01
C ILE A 31 -17.25 0.96 0.01
N THR A 32 -17.46 1.68 -1.09
CA THR A 32 -16.41 1.94 -2.10
C THR A 32 -15.19 2.59 -1.46
N LEU A 33 -15.38 3.60 -0.62
CA LEU A 33 -14.29 4.35 0.02
C LEU A 33 -13.50 3.49 1.02
N VAL A 34 -14.19 2.71 1.85
CA VAL A 34 -13.56 1.75 2.77
C VAL A 34 -12.79 0.68 2.00
N MET A 35 -13.38 0.16 0.91
CA MET A 35 -12.74 -0.83 0.05
C MET A 35 -11.47 -0.28 -0.59
N VAL A 36 -11.50 0.94 -1.14
CA VAL A 36 -10.32 1.58 -1.73
C VAL A 36 -9.20 1.72 -0.71
N LEU A 37 -9.49 2.23 0.50
CA LEU A 37 -8.49 2.35 1.56
C LEU A 37 -7.91 0.99 1.97
N SER A 38 -8.76 -0.02 2.08
CA SER A 38 -8.34 -1.38 2.46
C SER A 38 -7.47 -2.03 1.37
N ILE A 39 -7.78 -1.80 0.10
CA ILE A 39 -6.97 -2.25 -1.04
C ILE A 39 -5.59 -1.59 -1.00
N VAL A 40 -5.52 -0.27 -0.79
CA VAL A 40 -4.24 0.45 -0.69
C VAL A 40 -3.41 -0.11 0.47
N PHE A 41 -4.01 -0.32 1.63
CA PHE A 41 -3.32 -0.90 2.79
C PHE A 41 -2.83 -2.33 2.51
N TYR A 42 -3.65 -3.15 1.84
CA TYR A 42 -3.28 -4.50 1.46
C TYR A 42 -2.09 -4.52 0.50
N VAL A 43 -2.11 -3.69 -0.55
CA VAL A 43 -1.01 -3.61 -1.51
C VAL A 43 0.30 -3.22 -0.83
N LYS A 44 0.25 -2.39 0.21
CA LYS A 44 1.45 -1.98 0.97
C LYS A 44 1.95 -3.02 1.99
N THR A 45 1.11 -3.98 2.42
CA THR A 45 1.45 -4.89 3.54
C THR A 45 1.50 -6.36 3.16
N ALA A 46 0.65 -6.82 2.25
CA ALA A 46 0.57 -8.22 1.86
C ALA A 46 1.76 -8.66 1.01
N PRO A 47 2.14 -9.95 1.05
CA PRO A 47 3.12 -10.50 0.13
C PRO A 47 2.57 -10.43 -1.29
N LEU A 48 3.25 -9.69 -2.15
CA LEU A 48 2.91 -9.51 -3.56
C LEU A 48 4.18 -9.68 -4.37
N TYR A 49 4.10 -10.39 -5.49
CA TYR A 49 5.24 -10.53 -6.39
C TYR A 49 5.83 -9.15 -6.76
N PRO A 50 7.17 -8.94 -6.68
CA PRO A 50 8.24 -9.86 -6.24
C PRO A 50 8.59 -9.77 -4.74
N GLU A 51 7.93 -8.91 -3.97
CA GLU A 51 8.08 -8.75 -2.52
C GLU A 51 7.33 -9.86 -1.73
N MET A 52 7.75 -11.11 -1.90
CA MET A 52 7.11 -12.27 -1.26
C MET A 52 7.50 -12.46 0.21
N ASN A 53 8.67 -11.95 0.62
CA ASN A 53 9.27 -12.18 1.95
C ASN A 53 9.08 -11.01 2.93
N ARG A 54 8.00 -10.22 2.79
CA ARG A 54 7.77 -8.99 3.57
C ARG A 54 7.69 -9.22 5.09
N ASP A 55 7.25 -10.40 5.52
CA ASP A 55 7.10 -10.80 6.92
C ASP A 55 8.43 -10.99 7.66
N ARG A 56 9.50 -11.34 6.93
CA ARG A 56 10.85 -11.55 7.46
C ARG A 56 11.88 -10.52 6.98
N MET A 57 11.40 -9.38 6.46
CA MET A 57 12.22 -8.31 5.93
C MET A 57 12.38 -7.17 6.94
N LEU A 58 13.64 -6.79 7.16
CA LEU A 58 14.03 -5.61 7.92
C LEU A 58 14.37 -4.48 6.94
N VAL A 59 13.79 -3.31 7.18
CA VAL A 59 13.89 -2.15 6.28
C VAL A 59 14.66 -1.03 6.98
N ILE A 60 15.71 -0.52 6.32
CA ILE A 60 16.51 0.60 6.81
C ILE A 60 16.62 1.62 5.68
N ARG A 61 15.84 2.70 5.78
CA ARG A 61 15.76 3.69 4.70
C ARG A 61 16.62 4.91 4.92
N TYR A 62 16.73 5.35 6.18
CA TYR A 62 17.28 6.65 6.52
C TYR A 62 18.18 6.55 7.73
N GLY A 63 19.14 7.45 7.79
CA GLY A 63 19.92 7.76 8.97
C GLY A 63 20.06 9.26 9.12
N ALA A 64 20.55 9.67 10.27
CA ALA A 64 20.89 11.04 10.55
C ALA A 64 22.25 11.15 11.24
N VAL A 65 22.90 12.28 11.02
CA VAL A 65 24.13 12.68 11.69
C VAL A 65 23.88 14.02 12.35
N GLU A 66 24.13 14.05 13.64
CA GLU A 66 24.22 15.28 14.42
C GLU A 66 25.70 15.67 14.55
N TYR A 67 25.97 16.97 14.43
CA TYR A 67 27.30 17.55 14.49
C TYR A 67 27.45 18.36 15.77
N GLY A 68 28.65 18.39 16.36
CA GLY A 68 28.92 19.06 17.62
C GLY A 68 28.71 20.58 17.60
N ASN A 69 28.55 21.18 16.42
CA ASN A 69 28.15 22.57 16.23
C ASN A 69 26.62 22.78 16.22
N GLY A 70 25.83 21.77 16.56
CA GLY A 70 24.37 21.77 16.47
C GLY A 70 23.83 21.56 15.05
N GLY A 71 24.69 21.25 14.08
CA GLY A 71 24.29 20.89 12.73
C GLY A 71 23.56 19.56 12.70
N TYR A 72 22.61 19.43 11.78
CA TYR A 72 21.84 18.21 11.61
C TYR A 72 21.70 17.88 10.12
N SER A 73 21.93 16.63 9.75
CA SER A 73 21.65 16.13 8.41
C SER A 73 21.02 14.76 8.47
N SER A 74 20.02 14.53 7.62
CA SER A 74 19.41 13.22 7.44
C SER A 74 19.31 12.91 5.96
N SER A 75 19.54 11.64 5.61
CA SER A 75 19.46 11.16 4.24
C SER A 75 19.25 9.64 4.25
N ARG A 76 19.26 9.05 3.06
CA ARG A 76 19.43 7.60 2.87
C ARG A 76 20.80 7.14 3.38
N LEU A 77 21.03 5.84 3.40
CA LEU A 77 22.27 5.27 3.93
C LEU A 77 23.41 5.33 2.93
N SER A 78 24.64 5.33 3.43
CA SER A 78 25.81 5.13 2.60
C SER A 78 26.06 3.65 2.28
N SER A 79 26.66 3.38 1.12
CA SER A 79 27.05 2.02 0.74
C SER A 79 28.01 1.40 1.77
N ARG A 80 28.93 2.24 2.29
CA ARG A 80 29.90 1.88 3.33
C ARG A 80 29.24 1.42 4.62
N LEU A 81 28.24 2.17 5.12
CA LEU A 81 27.52 1.79 6.34
C LEU A 81 26.82 0.45 6.17
N ILE A 82 26.17 0.22 5.03
CA ILE A 82 25.46 -1.04 4.77
C ILE A 82 26.47 -2.21 4.77
N ARG A 83 27.58 -2.07 4.05
CA ARG A 83 28.62 -3.11 3.96
C ARG A 83 29.31 -3.40 5.29
N GLU A 84 29.60 -2.38 6.08
CA GLU A 84 30.35 -2.54 7.34
C GLU A 84 29.46 -2.88 8.54
N GLN A 85 28.23 -2.35 8.59
CA GLN A 85 27.37 -2.46 9.77
C GLN A 85 26.19 -3.43 9.60
N VAL A 86 25.66 -3.61 8.39
CA VAL A 86 24.47 -4.44 8.15
C VAL A 86 24.84 -5.82 7.62
N MET A 87 25.63 -5.90 6.54
CA MET A 87 25.99 -7.16 5.88
C MET A 87 26.70 -8.20 6.77
N PRO A 88 27.55 -7.83 7.76
CA PRO A 88 28.22 -8.82 8.61
C PRO A 88 27.34 -9.43 9.72
N ASN A 89 26.01 -9.39 9.59
CA ASN A 89 25.09 -9.97 10.56
C ASN A 89 24.72 -11.41 10.15
N GLU A 90 25.07 -12.38 11.00
CA GLU A 90 24.86 -13.81 10.76
C GLU A 90 23.40 -14.24 10.71
N GLU A 91 22.47 -13.45 11.25
CA GLU A 91 21.03 -13.74 11.21
C GLU A 91 20.40 -13.38 9.85
N LEU A 92 21.13 -12.65 9.00
CA LEU A 92 20.68 -12.25 7.68
C LEU A 92 21.02 -13.31 6.63
N GLU A 93 20.08 -13.56 5.73
CA GLU A 93 20.24 -14.43 4.58
C GLU A 93 20.85 -13.66 3.39
N ALA A 94 20.36 -12.45 3.15
CA ALA A 94 20.76 -11.58 2.04
C ALA A 94 20.49 -10.11 2.39
N VAL A 95 21.24 -9.19 1.80
CA VAL A 95 21.05 -7.74 1.99
C VAL A 95 20.96 -7.05 0.63
N ALA A 96 19.79 -6.54 0.30
CA ALA A 96 19.56 -5.79 -0.92
C ALA A 96 19.80 -4.29 -0.71
N ILE A 97 20.53 -3.71 -1.64
CA ILE A 97 20.79 -2.27 -1.74
C ILE A 97 20.03 -1.76 -2.95
N THR A 98 19.27 -0.68 -2.78
CA THR A 98 18.61 -0.01 -3.91
C THR A 98 18.78 1.50 -3.85
N ARG A 99 18.70 2.17 -5.01
CA ARG A 99 18.59 3.63 -5.11
C ARG A 99 17.15 4.03 -5.47
N ASP A 100 16.85 5.32 -5.40
CA ASP A 100 15.64 5.88 -6.00
C ASP A 100 15.51 5.52 -7.49
N GLN A 101 14.26 5.51 -7.94
CA GLN A 101 13.89 5.28 -9.33
C GLN A 101 14.34 6.43 -10.24
N GLU A 102 15.03 6.02 -11.29
CA GLU A 102 15.59 6.77 -12.42
C GLU A 102 14.68 6.95 -13.61
N THR A 103 14.09 8.12 -13.91
CA THR A 103 13.57 8.29 -15.27
C THR A 103 14.76 8.39 -16.24
N THR A 104 14.76 7.56 -17.27
CA THR A 104 15.85 7.45 -18.25
C THR A 104 15.26 7.17 -19.62
N PHE A 105 16.10 7.20 -20.66
CA PHE A 105 15.68 6.85 -22.01
C PHE A 105 16.43 5.62 -22.51
N VAL A 106 15.71 4.76 -23.24
CA VAL A 106 16.27 3.66 -24.01
C VAL A 106 16.10 3.92 -25.49
N GLN A 107 17.04 3.42 -26.28
CA GLN A 107 16.93 3.43 -27.74
C GLN A 107 16.66 2.02 -28.26
N PRO A 108 15.48 1.73 -28.83
CA PRO A 108 15.20 0.44 -29.46
C PRO A 108 16.11 0.15 -30.66
N GLU A 109 16.38 -1.14 -30.90
CA GLU A 109 17.23 -1.55 -32.02
C GLU A 109 16.57 -1.16 -33.36
N GLY A 110 17.27 -0.38 -34.19
CA GLY A 110 16.73 0.12 -35.46
C GLY A 110 15.76 1.30 -35.35
N SER A 111 15.53 1.86 -34.16
CA SER A 111 14.73 3.07 -33.96
C SER A 111 15.59 4.31 -33.68
N PRO A 112 15.34 5.46 -34.35
CA PRO A 112 15.97 6.72 -33.99
C PRO A 112 15.30 7.40 -32.78
N VAL A 113 14.15 6.88 -32.32
CA VAL A 113 13.36 7.48 -31.24
C VAL A 113 13.76 6.86 -29.90
N GLN A 114 14.08 7.72 -28.95
CA GLN A 114 14.28 7.32 -27.55
C GLN A 114 12.95 7.21 -26.82
N GLU A 115 12.79 6.14 -26.05
CA GLU A 115 11.59 5.88 -25.26
C GLU A 115 11.88 6.05 -23.77
N PRO A 116 11.00 6.75 -23.03
CA PRO A 116 11.14 6.90 -21.59
C PRO A 116 10.96 5.55 -20.89
N THR A 117 11.76 5.33 -19.86
CA THR A 117 11.74 4.12 -19.03
C THR A 117 12.22 4.44 -17.61
N VAL A 118 12.07 3.48 -16.70
CA VAL A 118 12.52 3.62 -15.31
C VAL A 118 13.66 2.66 -15.05
N ARG A 119 14.78 3.16 -14.53
CA ARG A 119 15.93 2.34 -14.09
C ARG A 119 16.14 2.42 -12.59
N MET A 120 16.73 1.39 -12.01
CA MET A 120 17.11 1.37 -10.60
C MET A 120 18.46 0.70 -10.40
N ALA A 121 19.32 1.34 -9.61
CA ALA A 121 20.61 0.82 -9.23
C ALA A 121 20.43 -0.17 -8.07
N VAL A 122 20.92 -1.40 -8.20
CA VAL A 122 20.79 -2.46 -7.20
C VAL A 122 22.08 -3.28 -7.07
N ASN A 123 22.17 -4.11 -6.02
CA ASN A 123 23.25 -5.09 -5.85
C ASN A 123 22.81 -6.51 -6.24
N GLU A 124 23.72 -7.47 -6.18
CA GLU A 124 23.52 -8.87 -6.53
C GLU A 124 22.51 -9.58 -5.61
N ASP A 125 22.48 -9.24 -4.32
CA ASP A 125 21.57 -9.84 -3.34
C ASP A 125 20.11 -9.35 -3.50
N PHE A 126 19.88 -8.30 -4.30
CA PHE A 126 18.53 -7.82 -4.64
C PHE A 126 17.61 -8.94 -5.10
N TRP A 127 18.12 -9.83 -5.95
CA TRP A 127 17.37 -10.95 -6.53
C TRP A 127 17.10 -12.08 -5.53
N ARG A 128 17.82 -12.12 -4.40
CA ARG A 128 17.60 -13.08 -3.31
C ARG A 128 16.59 -12.54 -2.30
N VAL A 129 16.67 -11.24 -2.00
CA VAL A 129 15.71 -10.55 -1.11
C VAL A 129 14.32 -10.47 -1.75
N PHE A 130 14.28 -10.05 -3.02
CA PHE A 130 13.05 -9.92 -3.80
C PHE A 130 12.97 -11.06 -4.82
N SER A 131 11.92 -11.87 -4.71
CA SER A 131 11.75 -13.13 -5.45
C SER A 131 11.29 -12.90 -6.89
N PHE A 132 12.10 -12.19 -7.68
CA PHE A 132 11.86 -11.98 -9.10
C PHE A 132 11.94 -13.29 -9.88
N ARG A 133 11.02 -13.47 -10.84
CA ARG A 133 11.01 -14.62 -11.73
C ARG A 133 11.76 -14.29 -13.01
N PHE A 134 12.90 -14.94 -13.20
CA PHE A 134 13.66 -14.85 -14.45
C PHE A 134 12.97 -15.66 -15.54
N VAL A 135 12.73 -15.00 -16.67
CA VAL A 135 12.15 -15.56 -17.89
C VAL A 135 13.26 -16.01 -18.82
N GLU A 136 14.31 -15.20 -18.91
CA GLU A 136 15.51 -15.47 -19.69
C GLU A 136 16.75 -15.10 -18.86
N GLY A 137 17.85 -15.81 -19.10
CA GLY A 137 19.14 -15.49 -18.49
C GLY A 137 19.18 -15.67 -16.97
N LYS A 138 20.04 -14.89 -16.30
CA LYS A 138 20.33 -15.01 -14.87
C LYS A 138 20.57 -13.63 -14.25
N PRO A 139 20.45 -13.49 -12.92
CA PRO A 139 20.90 -12.27 -12.24
C PRO A 139 22.40 -12.04 -12.46
N PHE A 140 22.83 -10.78 -12.44
CA PHE A 140 24.25 -10.45 -12.38
C PHE A 140 24.86 -10.87 -11.03
N THR A 141 26.14 -11.20 -11.04
CA THR A 141 26.88 -11.79 -9.92
C THR A 141 27.55 -10.73 -9.04
N ALA A 142 28.01 -11.13 -7.85
CA ALA A 142 28.82 -10.28 -6.98
C ALA A 142 30.09 -9.76 -7.69
N VAL A 143 30.68 -10.56 -8.59
CA VAL A 143 31.84 -10.17 -9.38
C VAL A 143 31.46 -9.05 -10.35
N ASP A 144 30.35 -9.20 -11.07
CA ASP A 144 29.85 -8.18 -12.01
C ASP A 144 29.62 -6.84 -11.30
N VAL A 145 29.04 -6.88 -10.09
CA VAL A 145 28.86 -5.69 -9.24
C VAL A 145 30.21 -5.14 -8.80
N SER A 146 31.11 -5.94 -8.22
CA SER A 146 32.40 -5.44 -7.74
C SER A 146 33.27 -4.81 -8.85
N SER A 147 33.21 -5.38 -10.06
CA SER A 147 33.93 -4.89 -11.23
C SER A 147 33.25 -3.70 -11.91
N GLY A 148 32.00 -3.39 -11.56
CA GLY A 148 31.23 -2.30 -12.18
C GLY A 148 30.94 -2.57 -13.66
N LEU A 149 30.70 -3.82 -14.05
CA LEU A 149 30.44 -4.15 -15.44
C LEU A 149 29.11 -3.53 -15.91
N PRO A 150 29.04 -3.03 -17.16
CA PRO A 150 27.81 -2.50 -17.76
C PRO A 150 26.86 -3.63 -18.13
N VAL A 151 26.27 -4.27 -17.11
CA VAL A 151 25.27 -5.33 -17.26
C VAL A 151 23.94 -4.89 -16.70
N VAL A 152 22.85 -5.35 -17.31
CA VAL A 152 21.48 -5.04 -16.89
C VAL A 152 20.60 -6.27 -16.83
N VAL A 153 19.64 -6.25 -15.92
CA VAL A 153 18.45 -7.10 -15.98
C VAL A 153 17.28 -6.21 -16.38
N ILE A 154 16.42 -6.68 -17.28
CA ILE A 154 15.30 -5.88 -17.81
C ILE A 154 13.96 -6.55 -17.58
N ALA A 155 12.88 -5.77 -17.52
CA ALA A 155 11.53 -6.29 -17.43
C ALA A 155 11.08 -6.87 -18.79
N ARG A 156 10.23 -7.91 -18.77
CA ARG A 156 9.73 -8.56 -19.99
C ARG A 156 9.03 -7.58 -20.93
N SER A 157 8.19 -6.68 -20.41
CA SER A 157 7.55 -5.65 -21.24
C SER A 157 8.56 -4.77 -21.98
N LEU A 158 9.67 -4.40 -21.32
CA LEU A 158 10.74 -3.62 -21.93
C LEU A 158 11.50 -4.43 -22.98
N ALA A 159 11.84 -5.69 -22.68
CA ALA A 159 12.51 -6.58 -23.62
C ALA A 159 11.70 -6.70 -24.93
N ARG A 160 10.38 -6.90 -24.82
CA ARG A 160 9.48 -6.97 -25.98
C ARG A 160 9.41 -5.69 -26.79
N ARG A 161 9.42 -4.53 -26.12
CA ARG A 161 9.39 -3.23 -26.81
C ARG A 161 10.69 -2.94 -27.54
N VAL A 162 11.83 -3.32 -26.97
CA VAL A 162 13.16 -2.98 -27.49
C VAL A 162 13.67 -3.99 -28.52
N PHE A 163 13.48 -5.29 -28.27
CA PHE A 163 14.05 -6.39 -29.06
C PHE A 163 12.97 -7.24 -29.78
N GLY A 164 11.68 -6.95 -29.60
CA GLY A 164 10.60 -7.79 -30.12
C GLY A 164 10.44 -9.10 -29.33
N GLU A 165 9.97 -10.17 -29.98
CA GLU A 165 9.84 -11.50 -29.34
C GLU A 165 11.14 -12.33 -29.43
N GLU A 166 12.27 -11.71 -29.81
CA GLU A 166 13.57 -12.38 -29.89
C GLU A 166 14.28 -12.45 -28.53
N GLU A 167 15.23 -13.39 -28.37
CA GLU A 167 16.02 -13.53 -27.15
C GLU A 167 16.83 -12.27 -26.86
N ALA A 168 16.58 -11.66 -25.70
CA ALA A 168 17.18 -10.39 -25.32
C ALA A 168 18.55 -10.57 -24.61
N VAL A 169 18.78 -11.73 -23.99
CA VAL A 169 20.00 -12.00 -23.24
C VAL A 169 21.23 -11.99 -24.14
N GLY A 170 22.28 -11.31 -23.69
CA GLY A 170 23.52 -11.12 -24.45
C GLY A 170 23.51 -9.95 -25.42
N ARG A 171 22.33 -9.40 -25.77
CA ARG A 171 22.23 -8.18 -26.59
C ARG A 171 22.65 -6.94 -25.82
N VAL A 172 22.91 -5.88 -26.56
CA VAL A 172 23.27 -4.57 -26.03
C VAL A 172 22.05 -3.66 -26.04
N LEU A 173 21.77 -3.05 -24.90
CA LEU A 173 20.75 -2.04 -24.69
C LEU A 173 21.45 -0.68 -24.52
N SER A 174 21.10 0.30 -25.35
CA SER A 174 21.56 1.68 -25.18
C SER A 174 20.63 2.44 -24.23
N VAL A 175 21.17 2.87 -23.09
CA VAL A 175 20.48 3.65 -22.06
C VAL A 175 21.19 4.99 -21.92
N ASN A 176 20.54 6.10 -22.27
CA ASN A 176 21.17 7.44 -22.33
C ASN A 176 22.52 7.45 -23.07
N PHE A 177 22.62 6.75 -24.22
CA PHE A 177 23.84 6.61 -25.02
C PHE A 177 24.96 5.78 -24.39
N GLU A 178 24.69 5.10 -23.27
CA GLU A 178 25.61 4.12 -22.68
C GLU A 178 25.14 2.70 -22.99
N GLU A 179 26.07 1.84 -23.38
CA GLU A 179 25.79 0.48 -23.78
C GLU A 179 25.83 -0.49 -22.59
N PHE A 180 24.72 -1.19 -22.36
CA PHE A 180 24.61 -2.23 -21.33
C PHE A 180 24.31 -3.58 -21.95
N ARG A 181 25.01 -4.62 -21.51
CA ARG A 181 24.70 -6.00 -21.92
C ARG A 181 23.57 -6.58 -21.07
N VAL A 182 22.56 -7.14 -21.70
CA VAL A 182 21.44 -7.80 -21.00
C VAL A 182 21.91 -9.13 -20.42
N ALA A 183 21.88 -9.26 -19.09
CA ALA A 183 22.22 -10.48 -18.35
C ALA A 183 21.00 -11.39 -18.12
N GLY A 184 19.80 -10.80 -18.00
CA GLY A 184 18.56 -11.52 -17.78
C GLY A 184 17.32 -10.68 -18.02
N VAL A 185 16.19 -11.37 -18.16
CA VAL A 185 14.85 -10.78 -18.30
C VAL A 185 13.97 -11.31 -17.19
N VAL A 186 13.25 -10.43 -16.49
CA VAL A 186 12.34 -10.79 -15.39
C VAL A 186 10.88 -10.46 -15.70
N GLU A 187 9.95 -11.16 -15.06
CA GLU A 187 8.53 -10.79 -15.08
C GLU A 187 8.33 -9.38 -14.53
N ASP A 188 7.42 -8.62 -15.15
CA ASP A 188 7.13 -7.23 -14.81
C ASP A 188 6.69 -7.08 -13.34
N ALA A 189 7.38 -6.21 -12.60
CA ALA A 189 6.92 -5.76 -11.29
C ALA A 189 5.82 -4.71 -11.44
N SER A 190 4.85 -4.70 -10.53
CA SER A 190 3.83 -3.65 -10.52
C SER A 190 4.43 -2.31 -10.11
N TYR A 191 4.07 -1.23 -10.82
CA TYR A 191 4.45 0.15 -10.47
C TYR A 191 4.08 0.54 -9.04
N LEU A 192 3.11 -0.14 -8.43
CA LEU A 192 2.68 0.11 -7.06
C LEU A 192 3.71 -0.28 -6.00
N LEU A 193 4.70 -1.08 -6.40
CA LEU A 193 5.78 -1.55 -5.53
C LEU A 193 7.00 -0.64 -5.74
N ASP A 194 6.90 0.59 -5.25
CA ASP A 194 7.88 1.67 -5.42
C ASP A 194 9.32 1.29 -5.01
N ARG A 195 9.47 0.35 -4.06
CA ARG A 195 10.76 -0.14 -3.57
C ARG A 195 11.54 -0.99 -4.56
N VAL A 196 10.83 -1.71 -5.43
CA VAL A 196 11.40 -2.71 -6.33
C VAL A 196 11.13 -2.42 -7.81
N TYR A 197 10.15 -1.57 -8.10
CA TYR A 197 9.74 -1.27 -9.46
C TYR A 197 10.85 -0.55 -10.22
N ALA A 198 11.22 -1.15 -11.34
CA ALA A 198 11.94 -0.54 -12.44
C ALA A 198 11.62 -1.37 -13.69
N GLN A 199 12.08 -0.88 -14.85
CA GLN A 199 12.11 -1.65 -16.09
C GLN A 199 13.54 -2.09 -16.44
N ILE A 200 14.54 -1.44 -15.82
CA ILE A 200 15.97 -1.76 -15.93
C ILE A 200 16.59 -1.78 -14.54
N TRP A 201 17.27 -2.87 -14.17
CA TRP A 201 18.07 -2.99 -12.96
C TRP A 201 19.54 -3.12 -13.33
N TYR A 202 20.40 -2.30 -12.73
CA TYR A 202 21.84 -2.27 -13.03
C TYR A 202 22.68 -2.23 -11.75
N PRO A 203 23.94 -2.72 -11.76
CA PRO A 203 24.84 -2.62 -10.62
C PRO A 203 25.05 -1.17 -10.16
N TYR A 204 24.83 -0.88 -8.89
CA TYR A 204 25.03 0.47 -8.35
C TYR A 204 26.47 1.01 -8.41
N THR A 205 27.42 0.11 -8.62
CA THR A 205 28.87 0.34 -8.74
C THR A 205 29.35 0.58 -10.18
N TYR A 206 28.43 0.54 -11.16
CA TYR A 206 28.74 0.73 -12.57
C TYR A 206 29.39 2.10 -12.85
N ASN A 207 28.83 3.18 -12.29
CA ASN A 207 29.37 4.53 -12.46
C ASN A 207 30.43 4.81 -11.38
N LYS A 208 31.72 4.70 -11.76
CA LYS A 208 32.85 4.89 -10.84
C LYS A 208 32.99 6.31 -10.31
N ASP A 209 32.74 7.32 -11.13
CA ASP A 209 32.81 8.72 -10.68
C ASP A 209 31.75 9.01 -9.62
N TRP A 210 30.55 8.48 -9.83
CA TRP A 210 29.47 8.57 -8.87
C TRP A 210 29.77 7.78 -7.59
N GLU A 211 30.29 6.56 -7.70
CA GLU A 211 30.70 5.73 -6.55
C GLU A 211 31.75 6.47 -5.69
N MET A 212 32.76 7.07 -6.32
CA MET A 212 33.77 7.87 -5.63
C MET A 212 33.16 9.12 -4.95
N GLY A 213 32.20 9.78 -5.62
CA GLY A 213 31.45 10.88 -5.02
C GLY A 213 30.64 10.46 -3.79
N GLU A 214 30.02 9.28 -3.83
CA GLU A 214 29.25 8.71 -2.72
C GLU A 214 30.15 8.41 -1.52
N LEU A 215 31.31 7.79 -1.75
CA LEU A 215 32.29 7.51 -0.69
C LEU A 215 32.82 8.79 -0.04
N ARG A 216 33.15 9.80 -0.84
CA ARG A 216 33.55 11.13 -0.33
C ARG A 216 32.45 11.80 0.48
N ASN A 217 31.19 11.65 0.07
CA ASN A 217 30.06 12.17 0.84
C ASN A 217 29.90 11.42 2.16
N ALA A 218 30.11 10.10 2.17
CA ALA A 218 30.06 9.28 3.38
C ALA A 218 31.19 9.60 4.37
N GLU A 219 32.35 10.09 3.90
CA GLU A 219 33.41 10.62 4.78
C GLU A 219 32.97 11.93 5.47
N ARG A 220 32.31 12.83 4.73
CA ARG A 220 31.81 14.10 5.28
C ARG A 220 30.60 13.91 6.18
N ASN A 221 29.70 12.99 5.80
CA ASN A 221 28.46 12.68 6.49
C ASN A 221 28.43 11.17 6.83
N PRO A 222 29.10 10.74 7.91
CA PRO A 222 29.24 9.32 8.25
C PRO A 222 27.91 8.58 8.32
N GLY A 223 27.76 7.55 7.50
CA GLY A 223 26.55 6.74 7.43
C GLY A 223 25.46 7.25 6.50
N LEU A 224 25.58 8.46 5.95
CA LEU A 224 24.61 9.04 5.02
C LEU A 224 25.08 8.91 3.57
N GLY A 225 24.13 8.60 2.68
CA GLY A 225 24.36 8.41 1.26
C GLY A 225 23.06 8.43 0.47
N SER A 226 22.96 7.54 -0.52
CA SER A 226 21.87 7.50 -1.51
C SER A 226 21.09 6.19 -1.53
N PHE A 227 21.34 5.27 -0.60
CA PHE A 227 20.84 3.91 -0.68
C PHE A 227 19.80 3.55 0.37
N TYR A 228 18.78 2.82 -0.06
CA TYR A 228 17.91 2.05 0.82
C TYR A 228 18.52 0.66 1.04
N CYS A 229 18.30 0.12 2.24
CA CYS A 229 18.76 -1.21 2.61
C CYS A 229 17.56 -2.08 3.02
N TYR A 230 17.51 -3.28 2.46
CA TYR A 230 16.51 -4.30 2.76
C TYR A 230 17.24 -5.57 3.17
N ALA A 231 17.13 -5.94 4.43
CA ALA A 231 17.79 -7.11 4.98
C ALA A 231 16.77 -8.25 5.14
N LEU A 232 17.03 -9.37 4.48
CA LEU A 232 16.22 -10.57 4.58
C LEU A 232 16.74 -11.43 5.73
N VAL A 233 15.90 -11.70 6.73
CA VAL A 233 16.27 -12.56 7.87
C VAL A 233 16.12 -14.03 7.50
N LYS A 234 17.07 -14.86 7.95
CA LYS A 234 17.06 -16.31 7.72
C LYS A 234 15.77 -16.95 8.21
N GLU A 235 15.29 -17.97 7.49
CA GLU A 235 14.14 -18.75 7.93
C GLU A 235 14.41 -19.38 9.32
N GLY A 236 13.46 -19.22 10.23
CA GLY A 236 13.56 -19.72 11.61
C GLY A 236 14.39 -18.86 12.57
N ALA A 237 15.10 -17.83 12.09
CA ALA A 237 15.76 -16.87 12.96
C ALA A 237 14.75 -15.86 13.55
N SER A 238 15.06 -15.36 14.75
CA SER A 238 14.21 -14.36 15.40
C SER A 238 14.38 -12.99 14.74
N LEU A 239 13.31 -12.50 14.12
CA LEU A 239 13.27 -11.17 13.51
C LEU A 239 13.58 -10.06 14.53
N ARG A 240 13.16 -10.26 15.79
CA ARG A 240 13.41 -9.34 16.90
C ARG A 240 14.87 -9.32 17.31
N GLU A 241 15.52 -10.48 17.39
CA GLU A 241 16.96 -10.55 17.71
C GLU A 241 17.79 -9.87 16.62
N ALA A 242 17.45 -10.11 15.35
CA ALA A 242 18.10 -9.45 14.21
C ALA A 242 17.95 -7.93 14.25
N GLN A 243 16.76 -7.45 14.62
CA GLN A 243 16.50 -6.02 14.79
C GLN A 243 17.30 -5.43 15.97
N GLU A 244 17.33 -6.12 17.12
CA GLU A 244 18.06 -5.66 18.31
C GLU A 244 19.58 -5.63 18.07
N ARG A 245 20.16 -6.66 17.43
CA ARG A 245 21.59 -6.68 17.06
C ARG A 245 21.97 -5.55 16.10
N LEU A 246 21.13 -5.27 15.09
CA LEU A 246 21.40 -4.16 14.16
C LEU A 246 21.29 -2.81 14.88
N ARG A 247 20.33 -2.64 15.79
CA ARG A 247 20.23 -1.43 16.64
C ARG A 247 21.46 -1.24 17.50
N GLU A 248 21.98 -2.31 18.11
CA GLU A 248 23.22 -2.25 18.89
C GLU A 248 24.42 -1.85 18.03
N ARG A 249 24.54 -2.42 16.82
CA ARG A 249 25.59 -2.03 15.86
C ARG A 249 25.47 -0.57 15.46
N PHE A 250 24.28 -0.06 15.18
CA PHE A 250 24.09 1.36 14.85
C PHE A 250 24.39 2.28 16.03
N ARG A 251 24.06 1.89 17.27
CA ARG A 251 24.46 2.64 18.48
C ARG A 251 25.98 2.65 18.65
N ALA A 252 26.62 1.49 18.52
CA ALA A 252 28.07 1.37 18.61
C ALA A 252 28.78 2.19 17.52
N TYR A 253 28.30 2.11 16.28
CA TYR A 253 28.79 2.93 15.18
C TYR A 253 28.62 4.43 15.48
N GLY A 254 27.44 4.84 15.93
CA GLY A 254 27.15 6.23 16.31
C GLY A 254 28.11 6.78 17.38
N HIS A 255 28.45 5.97 18.40
CA HIS A 255 29.42 6.35 19.43
C HIS A 255 30.89 6.23 18.99
N SER A 256 31.18 5.44 17.96
CA SER A 256 32.54 5.29 17.43
C SER A 256 32.98 6.48 16.57
N LEU A 257 32.02 7.31 16.14
CA LEU A 257 32.31 8.50 15.35
C LEU A 257 33.01 9.55 16.23
N GLY A 258 34.22 9.93 15.83
CA GLY A 258 34.96 11.03 16.44
C GLY A 258 34.43 12.40 16.05
N GLU A 259 35.12 13.45 16.48
CA GLU A 259 34.89 14.85 16.03
C GLU A 259 33.52 15.44 16.41
N GLY A 260 32.91 14.96 17.51
CA GLY A 260 31.61 15.45 17.96
C GLY A 260 30.46 15.12 17.00
N ARG A 261 30.59 14.06 16.20
CA ARG A 261 29.55 13.57 15.30
C ARG A 261 28.86 12.37 15.92
N THR A 262 27.53 12.31 15.83
CA THR A 262 26.76 11.15 16.31
C THR A 262 25.82 10.69 15.20
N PHE A 263 25.97 9.44 14.76
CA PHE A 263 25.03 8.82 13.83
C PHE A 263 23.88 8.17 14.58
N THR A 264 22.67 8.32 14.05
CA THR A 264 21.46 7.62 14.51
C THR A 264 20.66 7.08 13.33
N ALA A 265 20.11 5.88 13.50
CA ALA A 265 19.20 5.26 12.54
C ALA A 265 17.72 5.45 12.92
N HIS A 266 17.41 6.34 13.88
CA HIS A 266 16.04 6.68 14.28
C HIS A 266 15.12 5.47 14.59
N GLY A 267 15.66 4.51 15.35
CA GLY A 267 14.97 3.27 15.74
C GLY A 267 15.00 2.13 14.72
N ALA A 268 15.56 2.35 13.53
CA ALA A 268 15.70 1.33 12.49
C ALA A 268 16.66 0.19 12.89
N PRO A 269 16.56 -1.02 12.29
CA PRO A 269 15.63 -1.39 11.22
C PRO A 269 14.17 -1.42 11.66
N ASP A 270 13.27 -1.10 10.75
CA ASP A 270 11.82 -1.25 10.92
C ASP A 270 11.35 -2.58 10.31
N LEU A 271 10.23 -3.11 10.81
CA LEU A 271 9.51 -4.15 10.08
C LEU A 271 8.94 -3.58 8.77
N HIS A 272 8.72 -4.42 7.76
CA HIS A 272 8.18 -3.96 6.47
C HIS A 272 6.92 -3.10 6.62
N TRP A 273 5.93 -3.56 7.40
CA TRP A 273 4.67 -2.83 7.60
C TRP A 273 4.85 -1.52 8.38
N GLU A 274 5.81 -1.46 9.31
CA GLU A 274 6.14 -0.24 10.06
C GLU A 274 6.78 0.80 9.12
N SER A 275 7.65 0.34 8.22
CA SER A 275 8.36 1.18 7.26
C SER A 275 7.43 1.89 6.26
N VAL A 276 6.18 1.43 6.12
CA VAL A 276 5.13 2.09 5.32
C VAL A 276 4.73 3.44 5.91
N PHE A 277 4.86 3.60 7.22
CA PHE A 277 4.52 4.84 7.93
C PHE A 277 5.71 5.80 8.09
N ARG A 278 6.92 5.39 7.66
CA ARG A 278 8.12 6.22 7.72
C ARG A 278 8.25 7.11 6.48
N TYR A 279 7.75 8.33 6.57
CA TYR A 279 7.83 9.33 5.50
C TYR A 279 9.02 10.28 5.62
N TYR A 280 9.49 10.56 6.84
CA TYR A 280 10.55 11.53 7.10
C TYR A 280 11.86 10.86 7.51
N SER A 281 12.98 11.38 7.00
CA SER A 281 14.32 10.82 7.21
C SER A 281 14.92 11.12 8.58
N GLY A 282 14.46 12.19 9.23
CA GLY A 282 15.11 12.73 10.42
C GLY A 282 14.35 12.60 11.73
N VAL A 283 13.36 11.70 11.79
CA VAL A 283 12.50 11.55 12.96
C VAL A 283 12.28 10.07 13.25
N ASP A 284 12.19 9.75 14.53
CA ASP A 284 11.77 8.41 14.96
C ASP A 284 10.36 8.11 14.47
N LEU A 285 10.09 6.82 14.25
CA LEU A 285 8.79 6.39 13.78
C LEU A 285 7.77 6.42 14.93
N ASP A 286 6.90 7.42 14.94
CA ASP A 286 5.74 7.49 15.84
C ASP A 286 4.57 6.69 15.27
N LEU A 287 4.65 5.36 15.38
CA LEU A 287 3.59 4.44 14.96
C LEU A 287 2.25 4.77 15.63
N ALA A 288 2.27 5.06 16.93
CA ALA A 288 1.05 5.32 17.69
C ALA A 288 0.36 6.60 17.20
N GLY A 289 1.12 7.67 16.97
CA GLY A 289 0.62 8.93 16.42
C GLY A 289 0.09 8.77 15.00
N GLU A 290 0.80 8.07 14.11
CA GLU A 290 0.34 7.83 12.74
C GLU A 290 -0.91 6.97 12.70
N LEU A 291 -0.96 5.86 13.44
CA LEU A 291 -2.14 5.01 13.51
C LEU A 291 -3.34 5.77 14.08
N THR A 292 -3.13 6.64 15.06
CA THR A 292 -4.19 7.49 15.62
C THR A 292 -4.70 8.50 14.57
N ARG A 293 -3.80 9.14 13.81
CA ARG A 293 -4.18 10.04 12.71
C ARG A 293 -5.03 9.33 11.66
N TYR A 294 -4.58 8.16 11.18
CA TYR A 294 -5.34 7.36 10.21
C TYR A 294 -6.68 6.89 10.78
N ALA A 295 -6.72 6.46 12.04
CA ALA A 295 -7.96 6.06 12.70
C ALA A 295 -8.97 7.23 12.77
N ILE A 296 -8.51 8.46 13.07
CA ILE A 296 -9.37 9.66 13.08
C ILE A 296 -9.90 9.95 11.67
N ILE A 297 -9.03 9.92 10.66
CA ILE A 297 -9.44 10.17 9.26
C ILE A 297 -10.50 9.15 8.84
N ILE A 298 -10.24 7.85 9.04
CA ILE A 298 -11.16 6.77 8.70
C ILE A 298 -12.47 6.93 9.48
N PHE A 299 -12.41 7.28 10.77
CA PHE A 299 -13.59 7.52 11.59
C PHE A 299 -14.49 8.63 11.03
N PHE A 300 -13.94 9.81 10.72
CA PHE A 300 -14.73 10.91 10.15
C PHE A 300 -15.25 10.59 8.74
N LEU A 301 -14.46 9.87 7.97
CA LEU A 301 -14.82 9.43 6.63
C LEU A 301 -15.96 8.40 6.64
N LEU A 302 -16.01 7.53 7.66
CA LEU A 302 -17.14 6.62 7.91
C LEU A 302 -18.34 7.30 8.56
N LEU A 303 -18.14 8.41 9.27
CA LEU A 303 -19.19 9.15 9.96
C LEU A 303 -20.19 9.79 8.98
N VAL A 304 -19.71 10.34 7.86
CA VAL A 304 -20.55 11.02 6.86
C VAL A 304 -21.62 10.07 6.29
N PRO A 305 -21.29 8.85 5.82
CA PRO A 305 -22.28 7.84 5.48
C PRO A 305 -23.18 7.46 6.65
N ALA A 306 -22.63 7.21 7.84
CA ALA A 306 -23.42 6.79 9.00
C ALA A 306 -24.53 7.80 9.35
N VAL A 307 -24.21 9.10 9.37
CA VAL A 307 -25.16 10.18 9.67
C VAL A 307 -26.22 10.35 8.58
N SER A 308 -25.83 10.27 7.30
CA SER A 308 -26.77 10.37 6.19
C SER A 308 -27.79 9.21 6.18
N LEU A 309 -27.35 8.00 6.47
CA LEU A 309 -28.23 6.82 6.60
C LEU A 309 -29.15 6.94 7.82
N LEU A 310 -28.65 7.44 8.96
CA LEU A 310 -29.45 7.72 10.15
C LEU A 310 -30.63 8.65 9.84
N GLY A 311 -30.36 9.79 9.20
CA GLY A 311 -31.40 10.76 8.84
C GLY A 311 -32.46 10.18 7.90
N MET A 312 -32.04 9.36 6.94
CA MET A 312 -32.96 8.70 6.00
C MET A 312 -33.86 7.67 6.70
N VAL A 313 -33.28 6.82 7.57
CA VAL A 313 -34.07 5.83 8.31
C VAL A 313 -35.03 6.51 9.29
N ASP A 314 -34.60 7.60 9.94
CA ASP A 314 -35.45 8.35 10.87
C ASP A 314 -36.65 8.99 10.15
N SER A 315 -36.42 9.68 9.02
CA SER A 315 -37.51 10.25 8.20
C SER A 315 -38.51 9.20 7.73
N ARG A 316 -38.03 8.01 7.36
CA ARG A 316 -38.90 6.89 6.96
C ARG A 316 -39.66 6.29 8.14
N MET A 317 -39.04 6.26 9.32
CA MET A 317 -39.67 5.79 10.54
C MET A 317 -40.83 6.69 10.94
N GLU A 318 -40.67 8.01 10.82
CA GLU A 318 -41.71 9.00 11.12
C GLU A 318 -42.96 8.79 10.27
N ARG A 319 -42.80 8.63 8.95
CA ARG A 319 -43.94 8.34 8.03
C ARG A 319 -44.65 7.02 8.34
N ARG A 320 -43.99 6.13 9.08
CA ARG A 320 -44.51 4.80 9.46
C ARG A 320 -45.01 4.73 10.89
N LEU A 321 -44.91 5.81 11.67
CA LEU A 321 -45.35 5.81 13.06
C LEU A 321 -46.84 5.49 13.19
N ALA A 322 -47.69 6.05 12.33
CA ALA A 322 -49.12 5.77 12.31
C ALA A 322 -49.41 4.29 12.01
N GLU A 323 -48.75 3.71 10.99
CA GLU A 323 -48.90 2.28 10.63
C GLU A 323 -48.47 1.36 11.79
N LEU A 324 -47.33 1.66 12.42
CA LEU A 324 -46.79 0.92 13.56
C LEU A 324 -47.68 1.06 14.79
N GLY A 325 -48.28 2.24 15.01
CA GLY A 325 -49.24 2.53 16.06
C GLY A 325 -50.51 1.67 15.95
N VAL A 326 -51.07 1.58 14.74
CA VAL A 326 -52.24 0.73 14.45
C VAL A 326 -51.91 -0.75 14.71
N ARG A 327 -50.80 -1.26 14.19
CA ARG A 327 -50.38 -2.66 14.40
C ARG A 327 -50.15 -3.00 15.87
N ARG A 328 -49.65 -2.04 16.66
CA ARG A 328 -49.54 -2.18 18.12
C ARG A 328 -50.88 -2.18 18.83
N ALA A 329 -51.83 -1.37 18.39
CA ALA A 329 -53.18 -1.39 18.95
C ALA A 329 -53.86 -2.76 18.74
N PHE A 330 -53.55 -3.44 17.64
CA PHE A 330 -53.96 -4.83 17.37
C PHE A 330 -53.08 -5.91 18.06
N GLY A 331 -52.16 -5.54 18.95
CA GLY A 331 -51.41 -6.48 19.79
C GLY A 331 -50.07 -6.99 19.22
N ALA A 332 -49.53 -6.37 18.17
CA ALA A 332 -48.22 -6.79 17.64
C ALA A 332 -47.07 -6.54 18.65
N PRO A 333 -46.23 -7.55 18.97
CA PRO A 333 -45.12 -7.36 19.90
C PRO A 333 -44.02 -6.48 19.32
N ARG A 334 -43.31 -5.75 20.19
CA ARG A 334 -42.25 -4.79 19.80
C ARG A 334 -41.15 -5.44 18.95
N GLY A 335 -40.80 -6.69 19.25
CA GLY A 335 -39.78 -7.45 18.53
C GLY A 335 -40.14 -7.74 17.07
N THR A 336 -41.43 -7.91 16.76
CA THR A 336 -41.92 -8.12 15.38
C THR A 336 -41.70 -6.89 14.51
N LEU A 337 -41.94 -5.70 15.08
CA LEU A 337 -41.74 -4.42 14.39
C LEU A 337 -40.24 -4.11 14.18
N LEU A 338 -39.43 -4.33 15.22
CA LEU A 338 -37.97 -4.23 15.13
C LEU A 338 -37.40 -5.19 14.09
N GLY A 339 -37.83 -6.46 14.11
CA GLY A 339 -37.40 -7.47 13.15
C GLY A 339 -37.74 -7.13 11.70
N GLN A 340 -38.90 -6.52 11.45
CA GLN A 340 -39.27 -6.08 10.10
C GLN A 340 -38.34 -4.96 9.60
N VAL A 341 -38.08 -3.94 10.43
CA VAL A 341 -37.18 -2.83 10.09
C VAL A 341 -35.75 -3.32 9.84
N LEU A 342 -35.29 -4.29 10.65
CA LEU A 342 -33.99 -4.91 10.48
C LEU A 342 -33.86 -5.66 9.16
N VAL A 343 -34.86 -6.46 8.77
CA VAL A 343 -34.86 -7.19 7.49
C VAL A 343 -34.93 -6.21 6.30
N GLU A 344 -35.69 -5.13 6.41
CA GLU A 344 -35.74 -4.09 5.39
C GLU A 344 -34.36 -3.42 5.19
N ASN A 345 -33.73 -2.96 6.27
CA ASN A 345 -32.40 -2.33 6.18
C ASN A 345 -31.29 -3.29 5.75
N LEU A 346 -31.39 -4.57 6.14
CA LEU A 346 -30.48 -5.61 5.65
C LEU A 346 -30.52 -5.70 4.12
N LEU A 347 -31.71 -5.70 3.53
CA LEU A 347 -31.87 -5.77 2.08
C LEU A 347 -31.24 -4.56 1.38
N TYR A 348 -31.44 -3.36 1.91
CA TYR A 348 -30.79 -2.15 1.40
C TYR A 348 -29.26 -2.20 1.53
N THR A 349 -28.76 -2.71 2.65
CA THR A 349 -27.31 -2.83 2.92
C THR A 349 -26.66 -3.82 1.95
N VAL A 350 -27.31 -4.95 1.69
CA VAL A 350 -26.81 -5.95 0.73
C VAL A 350 -26.79 -5.39 -0.68
N LEU A 351 -27.86 -4.72 -1.13
CA LEU A 351 -27.91 -4.09 -2.45
C LEU A 351 -26.88 -2.95 -2.58
N GLY A 352 -26.75 -2.13 -1.54
CA GLY A 352 -25.73 -1.08 -1.45
C GLY A 352 -24.31 -1.65 -1.48
N GLY A 353 -24.06 -2.77 -0.80
CA GLY A 353 -22.77 -3.46 -0.81
C GLY A 353 -22.42 -4.05 -2.17
N LEU A 354 -23.38 -4.65 -2.87
CA LEU A 354 -23.18 -5.13 -4.24
C LEU A 354 -22.88 -3.97 -5.20
N ALA A 355 -23.61 -2.86 -5.09
CA ALA A 355 -23.37 -1.65 -5.88
C ALA A 355 -22.00 -1.02 -5.55
N GLY A 356 -21.65 -0.92 -4.26
CA GLY A 356 -20.37 -0.39 -3.80
C GLY A 356 -19.19 -1.26 -4.24
N LEU A 357 -19.35 -2.58 -4.27
CA LEU A 357 -18.35 -3.49 -4.83
C LEU A 357 -18.17 -3.26 -6.34
N LEU A 358 -19.25 -3.14 -7.10
CA LEU A 358 -19.15 -2.83 -8.52
C LEU A 358 -18.44 -1.49 -8.75
N PHE A 359 -18.81 -0.45 -7.98
CA PHE A 359 -18.18 0.86 -8.08
C PHE A 359 -16.71 0.84 -7.64
N SER A 360 -16.34 0.08 -6.61
CA SER A 360 -14.95 -0.04 -6.20
C SER A 360 -14.09 -0.68 -7.29
N PHE A 361 -14.60 -1.66 -8.03
CA PHE A 361 -13.91 -2.20 -9.20
C PHE A 361 -13.76 -1.17 -10.32
N LEU A 362 -14.80 -0.38 -10.59
CA LEU A 362 -14.73 0.67 -11.61
C LEU A 362 -13.72 1.76 -11.23
N VAL A 363 -13.69 2.18 -9.97
CA VAL A 363 -12.75 3.20 -9.47
C VAL A 363 -11.33 2.63 -9.42
N ALA A 364 -11.14 1.42 -8.88
CA ALA A 364 -9.84 0.77 -8.87
C ALA A 364 -9.35 0.40 -10.28
N GLY A 365 -10.24 0.20 -11.24
CA GLY A 365 -9.91 -0.05 -12.64
C GLY A 365 -9.59 1.21 -13.43
N GLY A 366 -10.45 2.23 -13.36
CA GLY A 366 -10.37 3.46 -14.16
C GLY A 366 -9.56 4.58 -13.54
N MET A 367 -9.40 4.62 -12.21
CA MET A 367 -8.68 5.67 -11.48
C MET A 367 -7.42 5.14 -10.79
N ARG A 368 -6.81 4.07 -11.33
CA ARG A 368 -5.56 3.46 -10.81
C ARG A 368 -4.51 4.52 -10.48
N SER A 369 -4.24 5.40 -11.43
CA SER A 369 -3.22 6.44 -11.31
C SER A 369 -3.51 7.47 -10.21
N TRP A 370 -4.78 7.69 -9.86
CA TRP A 370 -5.16 8.65 -8.82
C TRP A 370 -5.27 7.99 -7.45
N VAL A 371 -5.91 6.83 -7.37
CA VAL A 371 -6.13 6.08 -6.12
C VAL A 371 -4.80 5.76 -5.42
N PHE A 372 -3.78 5.34 -6.18
CA PHE A 372 -2.49 4.97 -5.58
C PHE A 372 -1.56 6.15 -5.31
N LYS A 373 -1.85 7.35 -5.85
CA LYS A 373 -1.17 8.61 -5.44
C LYS A 373 -1.57 9.06 -4.04
N ILE A 374 -2.74 8.66 -3.55
CA ILE A 374 -3.24 9.02 -2.21
C ILE A 374 -2.27 8.55 -1.10
N GLY A 375 -1.54 7.45 -1.33
CA GLY A 375 -0.62 6.87 -0.35
C GLY A 375 0.85 7.27 -0.49
N ASN A 376 1.27 7.90 -1.59
CA ASN A 376 2.69 8.15 -1.89
C ASN A 376 3.08 9.63 -1.91
N GLY A 377 2.19 10.52 -1.45
CA GLY A 377 2.34 11.97 -1.61
C GLY A 377 2.05 12.39 -3.05
N PHE A 378 1.46 13.57 -3.21
CA PHE A 378 0.87 14.06 -4.46
C PHE A 378 1.87 14.33 -5.62
N SER A 379 3.15 13.92 -5.54
CA SER A 379 4.24 14.60 -6.30
C SER A 379 4.85 13.87 -7.50
N GLN A 380 4.53 12.61 -7.81
CA GLN A 380 5.13 11.94 -8.98
C GLN A 380 4.08 11.52 -10.02
N ALA A 381 4.16 12.13 -11.21
CA ALA A 381 3.43 11.68 -12.38
C ALA A 381 4.00 10.34 -12.85
N ILE A 382 3.11 9.41 -13.25
CA ILE A 382 3.53 8.13 -13.83
C ILE A 382 4.16 8.46 -15.19
N PRO A 383 5.41 8.04 -15.48
CA PRO A 383 6.02 8.25 -16.78
C PRO A 383 5.20 7.60 -17.90
N ASP A 384 5.13 8.25 -19.06
CA ASP A 384 4.46 7.70 -20.24
C ASP A 384 5.09 6.34 -20.62
N GLY A 385 4.27 5.32 -20.89
CA GLY A 385 4.73 3.97 -21.24
C GLY A 385 4.92 3.00 -20.07
N VAL A 386 4.51 3.35 -18.85
CA VAL A 386 4.47 2.44 -17.69
C VAL A 386 3.05 1.91 -17.48
N GLU A 387 2.85 0.59 -17.66
CA GLU A 387 1.58 -0.05 -17.36
C GLU A 387 1.46 -0.39 -15.87
N VAL A 388 0.44 0.16 -15.21
CA VAL A 388 0.09 -0.24 -13.84
C VAL A 388 -0.73 -1.53 -13.92
N SER A 389 -0.03 -2.66 -13.92
CA SER A 389 -0.64 -3.97 -13.75
C SER A 389 -1.08 -4.13 -12.27
N LEU A 390 -2.39 -4.32 -12.07
CA LEU A 390 -2.92 -4.72 -10.78
C LEU A 390 -2.96 -6.25 -10.74
N PRO A 391 -2.29 -6.91 -9.78
CA PRO A 391 -2.60 -8.30 -9.51
C PRO A 391 -4.06 -8.34 -9.00
N LEU A 392 -4.98 -8.75 -9.88
CA LEU A 392 -6.42 -8.89 -9.58
C LEU A 392 -6.66 -9.79 -8.36
N GLU A 393 -5.73 -10.70 -8.09
CA GLU A 393 -5.72 -11.57 -6.91
C GLU A 393 -5.61 -10.78 -5.60
N GLY A 394 -4.91 -9.64 -5.58
CA GLY A 394 -4.81 -8.79 -4.40
C GLY A 394 -6.04 -7.91 -4.15
N LEU A 395 -6.77 -7.54 -5.21
CA LEU A 395 -8.04 -6.80 -5.12
C LEU A 395 -9.17 -7.64 -4.53
N LEU A 396 -9.11 -8.96 -4.74
CA LEU A 396 -10.14 -9.93 -4.38
C LEU A 396 -9.78 -10.71 -3.12
N ASN A 397 -9.01 -10.15 -2.18
CA ASN A 397 -8.81 -10.84 -0.91
C ASN A 397 -10.17 -10.93 -0.17
N PRO A 398 -10.75 -12.15 -0.04
CA PRO A 398 -12.10 -12.29 0.51
C PRO A 398 -12.18 -11.83 1.96
N TRP A 399 -11.07 -11.91 2.69
CA TRP A 399 -11.02 -11.52 4.10
C TRP A 399 -11.22 -10.03 4.29
N ILE A 400 -10.49 -9.20 3.54
CA ILE A 400 -10.61 -7.73 3.60
C ILE A 400 -12.00 -7.30 3.16
N PHE A 401 -12.50 -7.90 2.09
CA PHE A 401 -13.84 -7.64 1.62
C PHE A 401 -14.89 -7.96 2.70
N THR A 402 -14.77 -9.12 3.33
CA THR A 402 -15.69 -9.56 4.39
C THR A 402 -15.59 -8.63 5.60
N ALA A 403 -14.38 -8.22 6.00
CA ALA A 403 -14.18 -7.32 7.13
C ALA A 403 -14.77 -5.92 6.86
N ALA A 404 -14.52 -5.33 5.68
CA ALA A 404 -15.09 -4.04 5.29
C ALA A 404 -16.62 -4.09 5.22
N LEU A 405 -17.17 -5.15 4.60
CA LEU A 405 -18.60 -5.37 4.51
C LEU A 405 -19.23 -5.55 5.90
N LEU A 406 -18.54 -6.24 6.82
CA LEU A 406 -18.99 -6.42 8.20
C LEU A 406 -18.98 -5.10 8.97
N VAL A 407 -17.93 -4.27 8.84
CA VAL A 407 -17.89 -2.94 9.47
C VAL A 407 -19.02 -2.06 8.95
N CYS A 408 -19.22 -1.97 7.64
CA CYS A 408 -20.32 -1.21 7.05
C CYS A 408 -21.68 -1.77 7.47
N PHE A 409 -21.82 -3.09 7.56
CA PHE A 409 -23.04 -3.74 8.04
C PHE A 409 -23.32 -3.37 9.49
N LEU A 410 -22.32 -3.41 10.38
CA LEU A 410 -22.48 -3.01 11.78
C LEU A 410 -22.87 -1.54 11.91
N LEU A 411 -22.22 -0.64 11.15
CA LEU A 411 -22.56 0.79 11.15
C LEU A 411 -24.00 1.01 10.68
N ASN A 412 -24.41 0.36 9.59
CA ASN A 412 -25.78 0.47 9.09
C ASN A 412 -26.80 -0.10 10.09
N LEU A 413 -26.49 -1.25 10.69
CA LEU A 413 -27.31 -1.87 11.72
C LEU A 413 -27.50 -0.92 12.92
N MET A 414 -26.43 -0.31 13.41
CA MET A 414 -26.49 0.67 14.50
C MET A 414 -27.33 1.90 14.11
N SER A 415 -27.11 2.43 12.91
CA SER A 415 -27.87 3.56 12.34
C SER A 415 -29.37 3.26 12.21
N ALA A 416 -29.74 2.02 11.92
CA ALA A 416 -31.13 1.59 11.79
C ALA A 416 -31.79 1.25 13.14
N LEU A 417 -31.04 0.66 14.07
CA LEU A 417 -31.55 0.20 15.36
C LEU A 417 -32.00 1.37 16.22
N TRP A 418 -31.25 2.49 16.18
CA TRP A 418 -31.52 3.64 17.04
C TRP A 418 -32.88 4.31 16.75
N PRO A 419 -33.21 4.72 15.50
CA PRO A 419 -34.54 5.25 15.17
C PRO A 419 -35.65 4.23 15.43
N ALA A 420 -35.44 2.96 15.08
CA ALA A 420 -36.42 1.89 15.27
C ALA A 420 -36.75 1.68 16.75
N TRP A 421 -35.73 1.67 17.60
CA TRP A 421 -35.90 1.54 19.05
C TRP A 421 -36.60 2.76 19.64
N ARG A 422 -36.23 3.97 19.24
CA ARG A 422 -36.87 5.22 19.67
C ARG A 422 -38.34 5.27 19.25
N ALA A 423 -38.67 4.95 18.00
CA ALA A 423 -40.04 4.85 17.51
C ALA A 423 -40.84 3.78 18.26
N SER A 424 -40.21 2.65 18.57
CA SER A 424 -40.81 1.60 19.38
C SER A 424 -41.10 2.03 20.84
N ARG A 425 -40.52 3.12 21.34
CA ARG A 425 -40.80 3.62 22.69
C ARG A 425 -41.84 4.74 22.72
N ARG A 426 -42.27 5.26 21.57
CA ARG A 426 -43.30 6.30 21.53
C ARG A 426 -44.66 5.73 22.00
N PRO A 427 -45.41 6.46 22.85
CA PRO A 427 -46.77 6.08 23.25
C PRO A 427 -47.69 5.95 22.03
N ILE A 428 -48.62 4.99 22.07
CA ILE A 428 -49.56 4.71 20.97
C ILE A 428 -50.38 5.95 20.62
N VAL A 429 -50.85 6.69 21.65
CA VAL A 429 -51.64 7.92 21.49
C VAL A 429 -50.88 9.00 20.69
N ASN A 430 -49.58 9.16 20.96
CA ASN A 430 -48.74 10.12 20.25
C ASN A 430 -48.33 9.64 18.86
N SER A 431 -48.42 8.33 18.60
CA SER A 431 -48.06 7.73 17.31
C SER A 431 -49.23 7.77 16.31
N LEU A 432 -50.46 7.89 16.80
CA LEU A 432 -51.68 8.01 15.98
C LEU A 432 -52.02 9.46 15.62
N ASN A 433 -51.49 10.43 16.38
CA ASN A 433 -51.68 11.87 16.17
C ASN A 433 -50.51 12.54 15.42
N ALA A 434 -49.49 11.77 15.04
CA ALA A 434 -48.32 12.20 14.26
C ALA A 434 -48.44 11.68 12.84
#